data_AF-A0A969C5H6-F1
#
_entry.id   AF-A0A969C5H6-F1
#
_cell.length_a   1.000
_cell.length_b   1.000
_cell.length_c   1.000
_cell.angle_alpha   90.00
_cell.angle_beta   90.00
_cell.angle_gamma   90.00
#
_symmetry.space_group_name_H-M   'P 1'
#
loop_
_entity.id
_entity.type
_entity.pdbx_description
1 polymer ?
#
loop_
_entity_poly.entity_id
_entity_poly.type
_entity_poly.pdbx_seq_one_letter_code
_entity_poly.pdbx_strand_id
1 'polypeptide(L)'
;MSEPFRLTRIPSLKTVQRLSVIIVLTAVFIGCVSKAAPSRSTQQSEAELEKKLDELAAQIPFIMPDSVAYQRVPHEAREDLGLMEVQERVAFDSFMALAKSADESAAWKLTTHGNPRVRTLAIICVYWHGNPQRLPGLNELCEDSAKTFPKLGGWGSGGPPFANSVEERRRKVGIIEQTVGDIAKQIVGAYFDASRAWTTSFDAYWEKRKDRDACLGWYEVSVKRAMRGTMTFRSECAPAVLKLREDVAKLDQPYRAWITLALRESSSWDDENVGADLFANGTEIAVAAREIGAPTLMRLFKGRLESDDPDFSLRSQGTFQYANVCRLVLSHAAEVFSPEESNAILALEDFHRTWGNRELAFVHPCWAIAASDLAPARAREILLAAFERFNGRTEQESRREIAQAFWKHTQMDGVDVVKNWFYSEVPDKRSYGTARHGFAQWLADPTHKRLLQAIILDPRLEELDSFTILYLLSSTNKSLGRAVVSNEEVHEFNSYASNLIDEDGLAEAQRLAPDPVKRHLANRPKVLEKLRAVFKE
;
A
#
# COMPACT_ATOMS: atom_id res chain seq x y z
N MET A 1 -23.77 -54.35 -28.20
CA MET A 1 -25.20 -54.55 -27.93
C MET A 1 -25.38 -54.40 -26.43
N SER A 2 -25.45 -53.18 -25.90
CA SER A 2 -26.60 -52.24 -25.88
C SER A 2 -27.65 -52.62 -24.84
N GLU A 3 -27.40 -52.23 -23.59
CA GLU A 3 -28.46 -51.92 -22.63
C GLU A 3 -28.28 -50.48 -22.10
N PRO A 4 -29.37 -49.75 -21.83
CA PRO A 4 -29.38 -48.29 -21.90
C PRO A 4 -29.34 -47.61 -20.53
N PHE A 5 -28.83 -46.37 -20.60
CA PHE A 5 -28.79 -45.33 -19.59
C PHE A 5 -30.07 -45.19 -18.75
N ARG A 6 -29.91 -45.21 -17.41
CA ARG A 6 -30.90 -44.69 -16.45
C ARG A 6 -30.75 -43.17 -16.36
N LEU A 7 -31.75 -42.45 -16.86
CA LEU A 7 -31.98 -41.03 -16.62
C LEU A 7 -32.39 -40.82 -15.15
N THR A 8 -31.53 -40.20 -14.36
CA THR A 8 -31.89 -39.62 -13.06
C THR A 8 -32.67 -38.33 -13.27
N ARG A 9 -33.75 -38.20 -12.50
CA ARG A 9 -34.77 -37.15 -12.56
C ARG A 9 -34.20 -35.77 -12.28
N ILE A 10 -34.51 -34.83 -13.17
CA ILE A 10 -34.42 -33.39 -12.94
C ILE A 10 -35.49 -32.99 -11.91
N PRO A 11 -35.16 -32.32 -10.80
CA PRO A 11 -36.18 -31.76 -9.92
C PRO A 11 -36.85 -30.54 -10.56
N SER A 12 -38.18 -30.53 -10.44
CA SER A 12 -39.09 -29.59 -11.08
C SER A 12 -38.93 -28.13 -10.62
N LEU A 13 -39.11 -27.22 -11.59
CA LEU A 13 -39.21 -25.76 -11.56
C LEU A 13 -40.34 -25.19 -10.67
N LYS A 14 -40.42 -25.56 -9.39
CA LYS A 14 -41.40 -25.00 -8.44
C LYS A 14 -40.83 -24.49 -7.11
N THR A 15 -39.51 -24.45 -6.96
CA THR A 15 -38.88 -23.98 -5.70
C THR A 15 -38.22 -22.59 -5.82
N VAL A 16 -38.16 -21.99 -7.01
CA VAL A 16 -37.55 -20.65 -7.22
C VAL A 16 -38.57 -19.50 -7.11
N GLN A 17 -39.87 -19.78 -7.02
CA GLN A 17 -40.92 -18.75 -6.95
C GLN A 17 -41.34 -18.28 -5.54
N ARG A 18 -40.63 -18.69 -4.48
CA ARG A 18 -40.94 -18.26 -3.09
C ARG A 18 -39.88 -17.39 -2.41
N LEU A 19 -38.81 -17.02 -3.11
CA LEU A 19 -37.77 -16.11 -2.59
C LEU A 19 -37.81 -14.69 -3.21
N SER A 20 -38.65 -14.46 -4.22
CA SER A 20 -38.75 -13.15 -4.90
C SER A 20 -39.84 -12.21 -4.35
N VAL A 21 -40.55 -12.60 -3.29
CA VAL A 21 -41.67 -11.80 -2.71
C VAL A 21 -41.28 -11.08 -1.41
N ILE A 22 -40.13 -11.41 -0.80
CA ILE A 22 -39.65 -10.73 0.42
C ILE A 22 -38.70 -9.56 0.10
N ILE A 23 -38.14 -9.49 -1.11
CA ILE A 23 -37.22 -8.40 -1.50
C ILE A 23 -37.95 -7.17 -2.09
N VAL A 24 -39.24 -7.28 -2.44
CA VAL A 24 -40.02 -6.18 -3.05
C VAL A 24 -40.84 -5.37 -2.02
N LEU A 25 -40.95 -5.82 -0.77
CA LEU A 25 -41.71 -5.11 0.29
C LEU A 25 -40.86 -4.23 1.21
N THR A 26 -39.53 -4.24 1.08
CA THR A 26 -38.64 -3.27 1.76
C THR A 26 -38.35 -2.04 0.89
N ALA A 27 -38.73 -2.06 -0.40
CA ALA A 27 -38.46 -1.00 -1.37
C ALA A 27 -39.58 0.05 -1.50
N VAL A 28 -40.64 0.00 -0.69
CA VAL A 28 -41.78 0.94 -0.77
C VAL A 28 -41.89 1.87 0.46
N PHE A 29 -40.93 1.82 1.39
CA PHE A 29 -40.84 2.77 2.52
C PHE A 29 -39.63 3.72 2.45
N ILE A 30 -39.10 3.97 1.24
CA ILE A 30 -38.14 5.05 0.96
C ILE A 30 -38.79 5.97 -0.07
N GLY A 31 -39.78 6.73 0.38
CA GLY A 31 -40.60 7.54 -0.52
C GLY A 31 -41.35 8.66 0.20
N CYS A 32 -40.76 9.24 1.23
CA CYS A 32 -41.15 10.52 1.85
C CYS A 32 -40.01 11.02 2.75
N VAL A 33 -38.79 11.14 2.20
CA VAL A 33 -37.80 12.04 2.80
C VAL A 33 -38.10 13.40 2.21
N SER A 34 -38.80 14.21 3.01
CA SER A 34 -38.91 15.65 2.83
C SER A 34 -37.55 16.20 2.40
N LYS A 35 -37.54 17.07 1.39
CA LYS A 35 -36.44 18.01 1.15
C LYS A 35 -36.28 18.88 2.40
N ALA A 36 -35.64 18.35 3.43
CA ALA A 36 -35.03 19.17 4.45
C ALA A 36 -33.91 19.92 3.72
N ALA A 37 -34.06 21.23 3.61
CA ALA A 37 -32.95 22.11 3.25
C ALA A 37 -31.72 21.68 4.07
N PRO A 38 -30.50 21.72 3.50
CA PRO A 38 -29.30 21.43 4.26
C PRO A 38 -29.37 22.24 5.55
N SER A 39 -29.44 21.53 6.69
CA SER A 39 -29.42 22.16 8.00
C SER A 39 -28.24 23.12 7.96
N ARG A 40 -28.51 24.43 8.12
CA ARG A 40 -27.48 25.44 8.33
C ARG A 40 -26.53 24.82 9.34
N SER A 41 -25.32 24.43 8.91
CA SER A 41 -24.27 24.08 9.85
C SER A 41 -24.19 25.27 10.78
N THR A 42 -24.54 25.09 12.04
CA THR A 42 -24.42 26.14 13.04
C THR A 42 -22.96 26.54 13.00
N GLN A 43 -22.63 27.64 12.31
CA GLN A 43 -21.27 28.15 12.25
C GLN A 43 -20.87 28.35 13.71
N GLN A 44 -19.96 27.52 14.19
CA GLN A 44 -19.49 27.62 15.55
C GLN A 44 -18.89 29.02 15.69
N SER A 45 -19.42 29.80 16.63
CA SER A 45 -18.90 31.15 16.83
C SER A 45 -17.44 31.07 17.28
N GLU A 46 -16.65 32.05 16.87
CA GLU A 46 -15.24 32.18 17.28
C GLU A 46 -15.07 32.08 18.80
N ALA A 47 -15.93 32.76 19.57
CA ALA A 47 -15.93 32.72 21.04
C ALA A 47 -16.26 31.32 21.61
N GLU A 48 -17.13 30.55 20.95
CA GLU A 48 -17.41 29.18 21.36
C GLU A 48 -16.23 28.25 21.09
N LEU A 49 -15.56 28.42 19.94
CA LEU A 49 -14.35 27.66 19.61
C LEU A 49 -13.21 28.01 20.56
N GLU A 50 -12.96 29.30 20.79
CA GLU A 50 -11.97 29.82 21.73
C GLU A 50 -12.12 29.18 23.11
N LYS A 51 -13.34 29.25 23.69
CA LYS A 51 -13.64 28.66 25.00
C LYS A 51 -13.32 27.17 25.06
N LYS A 52 -13.73 26.39 24.05
CA LYS A 52 -13.44 24.95 24.00
C LYS A 52 -11.94 24.68 23.87
N LEU A 53 -11.23 25.45 23.04
CA LEU A 53 -9.79 25.31 22.88
C LEU A 53 -9.04 25.67 24.17
N ASP A 54 -9.46 26.68 24.92
CA ASP A 54 -8.88 27.00 26.24
C ASP A 54 -9.09 25.87 27.25
N GLU A 55 -10.31 25.33 27.33
CA GLU A 55 -10.63 24.19 28.20
C GLU A 55 -9.79 22.96 27.87
N LEU A 56 -9.60 22.66 26.58
CA LEU A 56 -8.78 21.54 26.10
C LEU A 56 -7.28 21.80 26.28
N ALA A 57 -6.83 23.03 26.08
CA ALA A 57 -5.45 23.43 26.27
C ALA A 57 -4.98 23.24 27.71
N ALA A 58 -5.88 23.40 28.70
CA ALA A 58 -5.58 23.13 30.10
C ALA A 58 -5.41 21.62 30.40
N GLN A 59 -6.06 20.74 29.63
CA GLN A 59 -6.16 19.31 29.92
C GLN A 59 -5.16 18.44 29.12
N ILE A 60 -4.75 18.87 27.92
CA ILE A 60 -3.84 18.09 27.06
C ILE A 60 -2.39 18.30 27.51
N PRO A 61 -1.65 17.28 27.99
CA PRO A 61 -0.34 17.47 28.62
C PRO A 61 0.81 17.74 27.62
N PHE A 62 0.73 17.18 26.41
CA PHE A 62 1.77 17.26 25.38
C PHE A 62 1.15 17.07 23.99
N ILE A 63 1.85 17.52 22.94
CA ILE A 63 1.47 17.30 21.54
C ILE A 63 2.69 16.78 20.77
N MET A 64 2.49 15.71 20.02
CA MET A 64 3.51 15.18 19.12
C MET A 64 3.35 15.79 17.73
N PRO A 65 4.37 16.50 17.20
CA PRO A 65 4.27 17.13 15.89
C PRO A 65 3.98 16.14 14.75
N ASP A 66 4.55 14.94 14.78
CA ASP A 66 4.30 13.89 13.79
C ASP A 66 2.86 13.37 13.87
N SER A 67 2.30 13.23 15.08
CA SER A 67 0.89 12.88 15.24
C SER A 67 -0.05 13.92 14.66
N VAL A 68 0.30 15.21 14.78
CA VAL A 68 -0.44 16.31 14.14
C VAL A 68 -0.37 16.22 12.62
N ALA A 69 0.85 16.11 12.07
CA ALA A 69 1.10 16.09 10.63
C ALA A 69 0.31 14.98 9.93
N TYR A 70 0.19 13.82 10.58
CA TYR A 70 -0.46 12.65 10.03
C TYR A 70 -1.89 12.41 10.55
N GLN A 71 -2.44 13.24 11.44
CA GLN A 71 -3.74 12.98 12.10
C GLN A 71 -3.79 11.64 12.88
N ARG A 72 -2.67 11.22 13.47
CA ARG A 72 -2.61 10.02 14.31
C ARG A 72 -3.45 10.23 15.57
N VAL A 73 -4.31 9.28 15.88
CA VAL A 73 -4.95 9.21 17.18
C VAL A 73 -3.90 8.72 18.20
N PRO A 74 -3.85 9.24 19.43
CA PRO A 74 -2.89 8.78 20.44
C PRO A 74 -2.97 7.27 20.69
N HIS A 75 -4.16 6.68 20.52
CA HIS A 75 -4.40 5.24 20.58
C HIS A 75 -3.44 4.43 19.72
N GLU A 76 -3.08 4.92 18.53
CA GLU A 76 -2.39 4.10 17.51
C GLU A 76 -0.88 4.03 17.68
N ALA A 77 -0.31 4.87 18.54
CA ALA A 77 1.09 4.82 18.90
C ALA A 77 1.31 4.60 20.40
N ARG A 78 0.29 4.74 21.27
CA ARG A 78 0.52 5.00 22.71
C ARG A 78 -0.48 4.45 23.72
N GLU A 79 -1.56 3.76 23.31
CA GLU A 79 -2.34 3.02 24.31
C GLU A 79 -1.48 1.93 24.97
N ASP A 80 -0.69 1.21 24.18
CA ASP A 80 0.28 0.23 24.69
C ASP A 80 1.37 0.85 25.57
N LEU A 81 1.61 2.17 25.44
CA LEU A 81 2.67 2.85 26.16
C LEU A 81 2.18 3.52 27.44
N GLY A 82 0.86 3.61 27.67
CA GLY A 82 0.26 4.15 28.90
C GLY A 82 0.78 5.54 29.29
N LEU A 83 0.99 6.44 28.33
CA LEU A 83 1.63 7.75 28.58
C LEU A 83 0.66 8.90 28.89
N MET A 84 -0.63 8.65 28.78
CA MET A 84 -1.68 9.61 29.13
C MET A 84 -2.55 8.99 30.22
N GLU A 85 -3.00 9.82 31.13
CA GLU A 85 -4.12 9.50 32.03
C GLU A 85 -5.42 9.39 31.23
N VAL A 86 -6.43 8.74 31.81
CA VAL A 86 -7.73 8.55 31.17
C VAL A 86 -8.35 9.89 30.76
N GLN A 87 -8.32 10.90 31.64
CA GLN A 87 -8.92 12.20 31.36
C GLN A 87 -8.17 12.96 30.25
N GLU A 88 -6.85 12.85 30.20
CA GLU A 88 -6.04 13.49 29.16
C GLU A 88 -6.29 12.86 27.78
N ARG A 89 -6.52 11.54 27.73
CA ARG A 89 -6.96 10.86 26.49
C ARG A 89 -8.31 11.36 26.03
N VAL A 90 -9.29 11.42 26.94
CA VAL A 90 -10.63 11.95 26.64
C VAL A 90 -10.55 13.39 26.14
N ALA A 91 -9.71 14.23 26.74
CA ALA A 91 -9.48 15.59 26.28
C ALA A 91 -8.87 15.62 24.87
N PHE A 92 -7.86 14.80 24.60
CA PHE A 92 -7.26 14.73 23.28
C PHE A 92 -8.25 14.23 22.21
N ASP A 93 -9.04 13.19 22.50
CA ASP A 93 -10.06 12.68 21.57
C ASP A 93 -11.17 13.71 21.33
N SER A 94 -11.54 14.46 22.36
CA SER A 94 -12.47 15.59 22.25
C SER A 94 -11.89 16.69 21.34
N PHE A 95 -10.60 17.00 21.48
CA PHE A 95 -9.91 17.88 20.57
C PHE A 95 -9.87 17.33 19.14
N MET A 96 -9.61 16.02 18.95
CA MET A 96 -9.59 15.41 17.62
C MET A 96 -10.93 15.58 16.89
N ALA A 97 -12.03 15.37 17.61
CA ALA A 97 -13.38 15.54 17.08
C ALA A 97 -13.69 17.02 16.78
N LEU A 98 -13.31 17.92 17.69
CA LEU A 98 -13.46 19.36 17.50
C LEU A 98 -12.67 19.86 16.29
N ALA A 99 -11.39 19.51 16.17
CA ALA A 99 -10.53 19.98 15.09
C ALA A 99 -11.01 19.56 13.69
N LYS A 100 -11.72 18.43 13.57
CA LYS A 100 -12.32 17.99 12.29
C LYS A 100 -13.61 18.75 11.92
N SER A 101 -14.28 19.35 12.90
CA SER A 101 -15.60 19.98 12.76
C SER A 101 -15.60 21.48 13.00
N ALA A 102 -14.47 22.04 13.44
CA ALA A 102 -14.30 23.47 13.68
C ALA A 102 -14.59 24.28 12.42
N ASP A 103 -14.99 25.54 12.57
CA ASP A 103 -15.02 26.47 11.44
C ASP A 103 -13.58 26.92 11.13
N GLU A 104 -13.12 26.72 9.89
CA GLU A 104 -11.74 27.04 9.49
C GLU A 104 -11.41 28.52 9.69
N SER A 105 -12.37 29.42 9.43
CA SER A 105 -12.15 30.86 9.58
C SER A 105 -12.06 31.28 11.04
N ALA A 106 -12.88 30.69 11.92
CA ALA A 106 -12.79 30.90 13.36
C ALA A 106 -11.46 30.36 13.90
N ALA A 107 -11.08 29.14 13.52
CA ALA A 107 -9.80 28.56 13.88
C ALA A 107 -8.62 29.42 13.40
N TRP A 108 -8.70 29.96 12.18
CA TRP A 108 -7.66 30.83 11.63
C TRP A 108 -7.40 32.06 12.49
N LYS A 109 -8.46 32.75 12.96
CA LYS A 109 -8.30 33.93 13.82
C LYS A 109 -7.66 33.58 15.17
N LEU A 110 -7.94 32.39 15.71
CA LEU A 110 -7.35 31.92 16.96
C LEU A 110 -5.87 31.53 16.84
N THR A 111 -5.30 31.50 15.63
CA THR A 111 -3.84 31.31 15.47
C THR A 111 -3.02 32.49 16.01
N THR A 112 -3.65 33.64 16.29
CA THR A 112 -3.00 34.81 16.93
C THR A 112 -3.42 35.01 18.39
N HIS A 113 -4.08 34.02 19.01
CA HIS A 113 -4.54 34.11 20.40
C HIS A 113 -3.40 34.33 21.41
N GLY A 114 -3.67 35.01 22.53
CA GLY A 114 -2.63 35.32 23.54
C GLY A 114 -2.05 34.10 24.26
N ASN A 115 -2.82 33.02 24.36
CA ASN A 115 -2.38 31.73 24.91
C ASN A 115 -1.70 30.87 23.82
N PRO A 116 -0.40 30.56 23.90
CA PRO A 116 0.32 29.80 22.87
C PRO A 116 -0.16 28.34 22.75
N ARG A 117 -0.82 27.78 23.76
CA ARG A 117 -1.44 26.45 23.65
C ARG A 117 -2.70 26.49 22.80
N VAL A 118 -3.55 27.50 22.98
CA VAL A 118 -4.71 27.72 22.10
C VAL A 118 -4.25 27.97 20.67
N ARG A 119 -3.22 28.79 20.45
CA ARG A 119 -2.66 29.01 19.10
C ARG A 119 -2.24 27.70 18.44
N THR A 120 -1.52 26.84 19.15
CA THR A 120 -1.13 25.52 18.64
C THR A 120 -2.35 24.66 18.27
N LEU A 121 -3.36 24.57 19.14
CA LEU A 121 -4.58 23.82 18.82
C LEU A 121 -5.32 24.41 17.61
N ALA A 122 -5.38 25.74 17.48
CA ALA A 122 -5.98 26.44 16.37
C ALA A 122 -5.24 26.17 15.04
N ILE A 123 -3.90 26.21 15.04
CA ILE A 123 -3.05 25.85 13.90
C ILE A 123 -3.36 24.42 13.42
N ILE A 124 -3.51 23.48 14.35
CA ILE A 124 -3.85 22.09 14.04
C ILE A 124 -5.23 21.99 13.40
N CYS A 125 -6.24 22.71 13.94
CA CYS A 125 -7.58 22.77 13.35
C CYS A 125 -7.52 23.26 11.90
N VAL A 126 -6.84 24.39 11.66
CA VAL A 126 -6.64 24.96 10.31
C VAL A 126 -5.99 23.94 9.37
N TYR A 127 -4.90 23.31 9.79
CA TYR A 127 -4.22 22.31 8.98
C TYR A 127 -5.13 21.12 8.64
N TRP A 128 -5.95 20.67 9.58
CA TRP A 128 -6.83 19.52 9.39
C TRP A 128 -8.04 19.77 8.49
N HIS A 129 -8.38 21.03 8.22
CA HIS A 129 -9.27 21.35 7.10
C HIS A 129 -8.67 20.99 5.74
N GLY A 130 -7.35 20.86 5.64
CA GLY A 130 -6.68 20.40 4.42
C GLY A 130 -6.69 21.44 3.31
N ASN A 131 -6.72 22.73 3.67
CA ASN A 131 -6.67 23.83 2.73
C ASN A 131 -5.22 24.35 2.55
N PRO A 132 -4.53 24.04 1.43
CA PRO A 132 -3.14 24.45 1.22
C PRO A 132 -2.97 25.97 1.06
N GLN A 133 -4.05 26.70 0.77
CA GLN A 133 -4.01 28.17 0.66
C GLN A 133 -3.73 28.87 1.99
N ARG A 134 -3.76 28.14 3.11
CA ARG A 134 -3.34 28.62 4.42
C ARG A 134 -1.83 28.52 4.66
N LEU A 135 -1.09 27.85 3.79
CA LEU A 135 0.35 27.63 3.96
C LEU A 135 1.17 28.90 4.13
N PRO A 136 0.94 30.01 3.41
CA PRO A 136 1.70 31.25 3.61
C PRO A 136 1.62 31.78 5.05
N GLY A 137 0.41 31.89 5.59
CA GLY A 137 0.25 32.35 6.97
C GLY A 137 0.72 31.31 8.00
N LEU A 138 0.59 30.01 7.70
CA LEU A 138 1.19 28.97 8.55
C LEU A 138 2.73 29.05 8.55
N ASN A 139 3.34 29.44 7.42
CA ASN A 139 4.77 29.66 7.31
C ASN A 139 5.23 30.88 8.12
N GLU A 140 4.44 31.94 8.22
CA GLU A 140 4.74 33.08 9.12
C GLU A 140 4.82 32.64 10.58
N LEU A 141 3.98 31.68 10.98
CA LEU A 141 3.96 31.14 12.35
C LEU A 141 5.18 30.26 12.66
N CYS A 142 5.99 29.84 11.68
CA CYS A 142 7.22 29.07 11.90
C CYS A 142 8.25 29.80 12.79
N GLU A 143 8.18 31.13 12.85
CA GLU A 143 9.05 31.98 13.68
C GLU A 143 8.46 32.27 15.07
N ASP A 144 7.26 31.74 15.38
CA ASP A 144 6.64 31.92 16.69
C ASP A 144 7.40 31.14 17.78
N SER A 145 8.20 31.85 18.56
CA SER A 145 9.05 31.30 19.62
C SER A 145 8.33 31.07 20.94
N ALA A 146 7.03 31.34 21.04
CA ALA A 146 6.31 31.13 22.29
C ALA A 146 6.22 29.64 22.63
N LYS A 147 6.58 29.30 23.87
CA LYS A 147 6.51 27.92 24.38
C LYS A 147 5.05 27.45 24.40
N THR A 148 4.82 26.25 23.88
CA THR A 148 3.50 25.63 23.83
C THR A 148 3.52 24.27 24.54
N PHE A 149 2.57 23.39 24.24
CA PHE A 149 2.62 21.99 24.69
C PHE A 149 4.01 21.41 24.41
N PRO A 150 4.66 20.74 25.37
CA PRO A 150 5.89 20.02 25.06
C PRO A 150 5.59 18.80 24.18
N LYS A 151 6.65 18.15 23.66
CA LYS A 151 6.57 16.81 23.06
C LYS A 151 7.27 15.79 23.94
N LEU A 152 6.96 14.52 23.73
CA LEU A 152 7.73 13.45 24.36
C LEU A 152 9.05 13.24 23.62
N GLY A 153 10.08 12.86 24.36
CA GLY A 153 11.34 12.40 23.80
C GLY A 153 11.17 11.17 22.91
N GLY A 154 12.15 10.94 22.04
CA GLY A 154 12.25 9.69 21.30
C GLY A 154 12.73 8.57 22.21
N TRP A 155 12.11 7.41 22.07
CA TRP A 155 12.64 6.14 22.56
C TRP A 155 13.26 5.39 21.39
N GLY A 156 14.41 4.76 21.63
CA GLY A 156 14.93 3.76 20.70
C GLY A 156 13.97 2.57 20.57
N SER A 157 14.34 1.60 19.75
CA SER A 157 13.60 0.36 19.47
C SER A 157 13.30 -0.56 20.68
N GLY A 158 13.67 -0.16 21.91
CA GLY A 158 13.50 -0.94 23.14
C GLY A 158 12.09 -0.95 23.75
N GLY A 159 11.11 -0.31 23.12
CA GLY A 159 9.72 -0.24 23.62
C GLY A 159 9.54 0.72 24.81
N PRO A 160 8.31 0.87 25.32
CA PRO A 160 8.08 1.69 26.50
C PRO A 160 8.79 1.07 27.71
N PRO A 161 9.30 1.88 28.64
CA PRO A 161 9.79 1.34 29.89
C PRO A 161 8.63 0.69 30.65
N PHE A 162 8.79 -0.57 31.06
CA PHE A 162 7.92 -1.19 32.07
C PHE A 162 8.02 -0.34 33.35
N ALA A 163 7.00 0.45 33.61
CA ALA A 163 6.88 1.34 34.77
C ALA A 163 5.43 1.32 35.25
N ASN A 164 5.25 1.47 36.56
CA ASN A 164 3.97 1.23 37.22
C ASN A 164 3.01 2.43 37.14
N SER A 165 3.50 3.65 36.85
CA SER A 165 2.67 4.86 36.69
C SER A 165 2.92 5.62 35.39
N VAL A 166 1.96 6.45 34.98
CA VAL A 166 2.05 7.31 33.78
C VAL A 166 3.18 8.32 33.93
N GLU A 167 3.34 8.93 35.11
CA GLU A 167 4.39 9.92 35.39
C GLU A 167 5.78 9.31 35.30
N GLU A 168 5.97 8.11 35.85
CA GLU A 168 7.26 7.42 35.76
C GLU A 168 7.61 7.09 34.32
N ARG A 169 6.61 6.64 33.54
CA ARG A 169 6.78 6.42 32.10
C ARG A 169 7.20 7.72 31.42
N ARG A 170 6.44 8.81 31.55
CA ARG A 170 6.77 10.14 30.99
C ARG A 170 8.19 10.60 31.33
N ARG A 171 8.59 10.48 32.60
CA ARG A 171 9.92 10.86 33.06
C ARG A 171 11.01 10.08 32.34
N LYS A 172 10.81 8.77 32.11
CA LYS A 172 11.77 7.92 31.39
C LYS A 172 11.83 8.23 29.89
N VAL A 173 10.71 8.61 29.28
CA VAL A 173 10.69 9.08 27.88
C VAL A 173 11.37 10.43 27.72
N GLY A 174 11.27 11.26 28.76
CA GLY A 174 11.67 12.65 28.72
C GLY A 174 10.60 13.53 28.07
N ILE A 175 10.61 14.79 28.50
CA ILE A 175 9.77 15.87 27.96
C ILE A 175 10.71 16.86 27.28
N ILE A 176 10.42 17.17 26.02
CA ILE A 176 11.17 18.14 25.22
C ILE A 176 10.27 19.36 25.03
N GLU A 177 10.73 20.52 25.49
CA GLU A 177 10.05 21.79 25.21
C GLU A 177 9.99 22.03 23.71
N GLN A 178 8.89 22.63 23.25
CA GLN A 178 8.72 23.07 21.87
C GLN A 178 7.91 24.36 21.82
N THR A 179 8.00 25.05 20.69
CA THR A 179 7.35 26.32 20.42
C THR A 179 6.15 26.13 19.49
N VAL A 180 5.31 27.16 19.39
CA VAL A 180 4.25 27.22 18.36
C VAL A 180 4.87 27.06 16.97
N GLY A 181 6.02 27.70 16.72
CA GLY A 181 6.74 27.62 15.45
C GLY A 181 7.25 26.23 15.12
N ASP A 182 7.62 25.40 16.11
CA ASP A 182 8.00 24.01 15.84
C ASP A 182 6.83 23.17 15.28
N ILE A 183 5.60 23.44 15.74
CA ILE A 183 4.40 22.80 15.21
C ILE A 183 4.11 23.28 13.79
N ALA A 184 4.18 24.60 13.55
CA ALA A 184 3.98 25.18 12.23
C ALA A 184 5.02 24.64 11.21
N LYS A 185 6.30 24.57 11.61
CA LYS A 185 7.39 23.99 10.80
C LYS A 185 7.11 22.53 10.42
N GLN A 186 6.59 21.73 11.35
CA GLN A 186 6.23 20.34 11.03
C GLN A 186 5.10 20.24 10.01
N ILE A 187 4.10 21.11 10.11
CA ILE A 187 2.97 21.16 9.17
C ILE A 187 3.44 21.61 7.79
N VAL A 188 4.17 22.72 7.70
CA VAL A 188 4.74 23.22 6.43
C VAL A 188 5.70 22.19 5.84
N GLY A 189 6.53 21.58 6.69
CA GLY A 189 7.43 20.49 6.34
C GLY A 189 6.71 19.33 5.67
N ALA A 190 5.56 18.88 6.17
CA ALA A 190 4.81 17.79 5.55
C ALA A 190 4.49 18.03 4.05
N TYR A 191 4.23 19.28 3.65
CA TYR A 191 3.99 19.65 2.25
C TYR A 191 5.28 19.67 1.43
N PHE A 192 6.39 20.17 2.00
CA PHE A 192 7.70 20.11 1.35
C PHE A 192 8.11 18.66 1.14
N ASP A 193 7.88 17.82 2.14
CA ASP A 193 8.21 16.43 2.14
C ASP A 193 7.45 15.67 1.04
N ALA A 194 6.14 15.90 0.96
CA ALA A 194 5.28 15.34 -0.07
C ALA A 194 5.63 15.84 -1.48
N SER A 195 6.05 17.10 -1.60
CA SER A 195 6.46 17.73 -2.87
C SER A 195 7.93 17.51 -3.22
N ARG A 196 8.66 16.79 -2.36
CA ARG A 196 10.12 16.56 -2.46
C ARG A 196 10.94 17.85 -2.60
N ALA A 197 10.50 18.94 -1.97
CA ALA A 197 11.03 20.30 -2.14
C ALA A 197 11.97 20.76 -0.99
N TRP A 198 12.57 19.82 -0.26
CA TRP A 198 13.34 20.03 0.99
C TRP A 198 14.47 21.06 0.93
N THR A 199 15.05 21.29 -0.26
CA THR A 199 16.17 22.21 -0.48
C THR A 199 15.75 23.58 -0.96
N THR A 200 14.44 23.83 -1.07
CA THR A 200 13.86 25.08 -1.59
C THR A 200 13.44 25.99 -0.44
N SER A 201 13.41 27.30 -0.63
CA SER A 201 12.76 28.22 0.32
C SER A 201 11.23 28.12 0.24
N PHE A 202 10.52 28.58 1.26
CA PHE A 202 9.05 28.68 1.20
C PHE A 202 8.58 29.54 0.03
N ASP A 203 9.18 30.70 -0.19
CA ASP A 203 8.79 31.58 -1.30
C ASP A 203 8.91 30.85 -2.65
N ALA A 204 10.04 30.18 -2.92
CA ALA A 204 10.23 29.48 -4.19
C ALA A 204 9.36 28.20 -4.31
N TYR A 205 8.99 27.59 -3.19
CA TYR A 205 7.98 26.52 -3.15
C TYR A 205 6.58 27.06 -3.50
N TRP A 206 6.19 28.16 -2.88
CA TRP A 206 4.86 28.75 -2.96
C TRP A 206 4.61 29.47 -4.29
N GLU A 207 5.61 30.15 -4.85
CA GLU A 207 5.50 30.85 -6.14
C GLU A 207 5.00 29.95 -7.28
N LYS A 208 5.33 28.65 -7.24
CA LYS A 208 4.88 27.67 -8.25
C LYS A 208 3.48 27.12 -8.02
N ARG A 209 2.86 27.40 -6.87
CA ARG A 209 1.63 26.74 -6.40
C ARG A 209 0.53 27.70 -5.94
N LYS A 210 0.85 28.98 -5.67
CA LYS A 210 -0.09 29.96 -5.11
C LYS A 210 -1.37 30.14 -5.92
N ASP A 211 -1.27 30.08 -7.25
CA ASP A 211 -2.40 30.28 -8.17
C ASP A 211 -3.05 28.95 -8.60
N ARG A 212 -2.72 27.84 -7.94
CA ARG A 212 -3.26 26.51 -8.24
C ARG A 212 -4.30 26.10 -7.22
N ASP A 213 -5.37 25.47 -7.70
CA ASP A 213 -6.37 24.83 -6.84
C ASP A 213 -5.92 23.47 -6.33
N ALA A 214 -4.98 22.83 -7.04
CA ALA A 214 -4.49 21.49 -6.75
C ALA A 214 -3.02 21.30 -7.17
N CYS A 215 -2.31 20.49 -6.39
CA CYS A 215 -0.99 19.95 -6.71
C CYS A 215 -0.91 18.48 -6.23
N LEU A 216 -0.16 17.62 -6.92
CA LEU A 216 0.05 16.24 -6.51
C LEU A 216 0.63 16.14 -5.07
N GLY A 217 1.57 17.01 -4.71
CA GLY A 217 2.16 17.03 -3.37
C GLY A 217 1.15 17.32 -2.27
N TRP A 218 0.09 18.11 -2.55
CA TRP A 218 -0.96 18.41 -1.57
C TRP A 218 -1.86 17.20 -1.34
N TYR A 219 -2.15 16.43 -2.39
CA TYR A 219 -2.88 15.19 -2.25
C TYR A 219 -2.05 14.06 -1.62
N GLU A 220 -0.74 14.03 -1.82
CA GLU A 220 0.17 13.14 -1.10
C GLU A 220 0.14 13.39 0.43
N VAL A 221 0.07 14.66 0.86
CA VAL A 221 -0.21 14.97 2.28
C VAL A 221 -1.55 14.39 2.72
N SER A 222 -2.58 14.47 1.86
CA SER A 222 -3.90 13.93 2.14
C SER A 222 -3.91 12.39 2.24
N VAL A 223 -3.15 11.68 1.40
CA VAL A 223 -2.94 10.23 1.51
C VAL A 223 -2.30 9.89 2.87
N LYS A 224 -1.18 10.55 3.21
CA LYS A 224 -0.49 10.31 4.48
C LYS A 224 -1.40 10.55 5.68
N ARG A 225 -2.27 11.56 5.63
CA ARG A 225 -3.26 11.83 6.68
C ARG A 225 -4.39 10.81 6.71
N ALA A 226 -4.92 10.42 5.55
CA ALA A 226 -5.96 9.39 5.45
C ALA A 226 -5.48 8.06 6.02
N MET A 227 -4.20 7.73 5.81
CA MET A 227 -3.51 6.56 6.35
C MET A 227 -2.94 6.75 7.76
N ARG A 228 -3.14 7.91 8.38
CA ARG A 228 -2.56 8.25 9.70
C ARG A 228 -1.05 8.07 9.77
N GLY A 229 -0.36 8.16 8.63
CA GLY A 229 1.07 7.94 8.48
C GLY A 229 1.51 6.54 8.93
N THR A 230 0.62 5.55 8.95
CA THR A 230 0.97 4.15 9.17
C THR A 230 1.31 3.51 7.83
N MET A 231 2.28 2.59 7.83
CA MET A 231 2.57 1.82 6.61
C MET A 231 1.41 0.89 6.31
N THR A 232 0.98 0.08 7.30
CA THR A 232 -0.14 -0.87 7.15
C THR A 232 -1.49 -0.17 7.14
N PHE A 233 -2.35 -0.54 6.19
CA PHE A 233 -3.74 -0.12 6.12
C PHE A 233 -4.53 -0.66 7.32
N ARG A 234 -5.36 0.21 7.89
CA ARG A 234 -6.26 -0.12 8.99
C ARG A 234 -7.68 0.17 8.55
N SER A 235 -8.62 -0.71 8.93
CA SER A 235 -10.01 -0.59 8.46
C SER A 235 -10.67 0.74 8.86
N GLU A 236 -10.23 1.34 9.96
CA GLU A 236 -10.70 2.63 10.48
C GLU A 236 -10.25 3.83 9.61
N CYS A 237 -9.25 3.63 8.75
CA CYS A 237 -8.80 4.63 7.78
C CYS A 237 -9.68 4.68 6.52
N ALA A 238 -10.51 3.66 6.30
CA ALA A 238 -11.33 3.54 5.08
C ALA A 238 -12.19 4.79 4.78
N PRO A 239 -12.91 5.40 5.74
CA PRO A 239 -13.71 6.59 5.46
C PRO A 239 -12.89 7.79 4.98
N ALA A 240 -11.66 7.95 5.49
CA ALA A 240 -10.78 9.05 5.09
C ALA A 240 -10.22 8.83 3.67
N VAL A 241 -9.88 7.58 3.32
CA VAL A 241 -9.45 7.21 1.96
C VAL A 241 -10.58 7.40 0.95
N LEU A 242 -11.81 7.03 1.29
CA LEU A 242 -12.99 7.23 0.43
C LEU A 242 -13.30 8.72 0.23
N LYS A 243 -13.18 9.54 1.28
CA LYS A 243 -13.32 11.00 1.15
C LYS A 243 -12.25 11.57 0.21
N LEU A 244 -10.99 11.14 0.35
CA LEU A 244 -9.91 11.56 -0.55
C LEU A 244 -10.22 11.19 -2.01
N ARG A 245 -10.74 9.98 -2.26
CA ARG A 245 -11.20 9.56 -3.58
C ARG A 245 -12.30 10.48 -4.13
N GLU A 246 -13.29 10.85 -3.32
CA GLU A 246 -14.33 11.81 -3.71
C GLU A 246 -13.77 13.20 -4.02
N ASP A 247 -12.77 13.65 -3.27
CA ASP A 247 -12.11 14.94 -3.49
C ASP A 247 -11.30 14.96 -4.78
N VAL A 248 -10.58 13.86 -5.10
CA VAL A 248 -9.89 13.70 -6.40
C VAL A 248 -10.89 13.60 -7.55
N ALA A 249 -12.05 12.96 -7.34
CA ALA A 249 -13.07 12.81 -8.39
C ALA A 249 -13.62 14.14 -8.93
N LYS A 250 -13.54 15.22 -8.12
CA LYS A 250 -13.97 16.59 -8.46
C LYS A 250 -12.99 17.34 -9.38
N LEU A 251 -11.78 16.84 -9.56
CA LEU A 251 -10.79 17.46 -10.43
C LEU A 251 -11.19 17.35 -11.92
N ASP A 252 -10.76 18.32 -12.70
CA ASP A 252 -10.97 18.33 -14.15
C ASP A 252 -10.05 17.32 -14.88
N GLN A 253 -10.50 16.87 -16.05
CA GLN A 253 -9.70 16.02 -16.93
C GLN A 253 -8.73 16.83 -17.80
N PRO A 254 -7.56 16.29 -18.18
CA PRO A 254 -7.01 14.97 -17.84
C PRO A 254 -6.25 14.93 -16.50
N TYR A 255 -6.21 16.05 -15.77
CA TYR A 255 -5.42 16.17 -14.54
C TYR A 255 -5.87 15.20 -13.45
N ARG A 256 -7.19 14.99 -13.31
CA ARG A 256 -7.78 13.96 -12.44
C ARG A 256 -7.16 12.59 -12.67
N ALA A 257 -7.09 12.13 -13.91
CA ALA A 257 -6.54 10.83 -14.25
C ALA A 257 -5.05 10.70 -13.85
N TRP A 258 -4.26 11.75 -14.07
CA TRP A 258 -2.86 11.78 -13.64
C TRP A 258 -2.71 11.69 -12.11
N ILE A 259 -3.54 12.42 -11.36
CA ILE A 259 -3.57 12.36 -9.90
C ILE A 259 -3.98 10.96 -9.43
N THR A 260 -5.01 10.36 -10.02
CA THR A 260 -5.43 8.98 -9.70
C THR A 260 -4.29 7.98 -9.88
N LEU A 261 -3.59 8.00 -11.02
CA LEU A 261 -2.47 7.09 -11.28
C LEU A 261 -1.30 7.33 -10.32
N ALA A 262 -0.93 8.60 -10.10
CA ALA A 262 0.19 8.96 -9.23
C ALA A 262 -0.07 8.57 -7.77
N LEU A 263 -1.26 8.89 -7.26
CA LEU A 263 -1.61 8.58 -5.88
C LEU A 263 -1.82 7.09 -5.69
N ARG A 264 -2.30 6.31 -6.67
CA ARG A 264 -2.42 4.83 -6.53
C ARG A 264 -1.07 4.17 -6.21
N GLU A 265 0.01 4.74 -6.73
CA GLU A 265 1.39 4.27 -6.52
C GLU A 265 2.17 5.12 -5.50
N SER A 266 1.46 5.89 -4.65
CA SER A 266 2.08 6.62 -3.55
C SER A 266 2.88 5.66 -2.67
N SER A 267 4.09 6.07 -2.29
CA SER A 267 4.92 5.34 -1.32
C SER A 267 4.32 5.28 0.10
N SER A 268 3.17 5.95 0.30
CA SER A 268 2.47 6.01 1.58
C SER A 268 1.50 4.85 1.78
N TRP A 269 1.27 4.01 0.76
CA TRP A 269 0.51 2.75 0.90
C TRP A 269 1.41 1.61 1.40
N ASP A 270 0.82 0.58 1.98
CA ASP A 270 1.52 -0.67 2.31
C ASP A 270 1.74 -1.58 1.09
N ASP A 271 2.64 -2.54 1.30
CA ASP A 271 2.90 -3.65 0.39
C ASP A 271 1.64 -4.52 0.13
N GLU A 272 0.67 -4.56 1.05
CA GLU A 272 -0.59 -5.32 0.88
C GLU A 272 -1.63 -4.61 0.00
N ASN A 273 -1.40 -3.35 -0.40
CA ASN A 273 -2.19 -2.57 -1.36
C ASN A 273 -3.67 -2.34 -1.02
N VAL A 274 -4.17 -2.75 0.17
CA VAL A 274 -5.61 -2.65 0.51
C VAL A 274 -6.11 -1.21 0.49
N GLY A 275 -5.35 -0.28 1.08
CA GLY A 275 -5.71 1.13 1.08
C GLY A 275 -5.69 1.76 -0.31
N ALA A 276 -4.74 1.31 -1.15
CA ALA A 276 -4.57 1.80 -2.49
C ALA A 276 -5.68 1.29 -3.44
N ASP A 277 -6.10 0.03 -3.30
CA ASP A 277 -7.26 -0.54 -4.00
C ASP A 277 -8.58 0.12 -3.58
N LEU A 278 -8.70 0.50 -2.30
CA LEU A 278 -9.85 1.27 -1.81
C LEU A 278 -9.92 2.66 -2.45
N PHE A 279 -8.76 3.31 -2.61
CA PHE A 279 -8.64 4.60 -3.29
C PHE A 279 -8.99 4.50 -4.78
N ALA A 280 -8.34 3.59 -5.51
CA ALA A 280 -8.62 3.33 -6.92
C ALA A 280 -8.33 1.86 -7.27
N ASN A 281 -9.38 1.14 -7.70
CA ASN A 281 -9.22 -0.26 -8.11
C ASN A 281 -8.75 -0.39 -9.56
N GLY A 282 -8.37 -1.60 -9.98
CA GLY A 282 -7.84 -1.85 -11.33
C GLY A 282 -8.73 -1.37 -12.50
N THR A 283 -10.06 -1.42 -12.37
CA THR A 283 -10.97 -0.90 -13.41
C THR A 283 -10.84 0.63 -13.53
N GLU A 284 -10.73 1.33 -12.41
CA GLU A 284 -10.57 2.78 -12.38
C GLU A 284 -9.19 3.21 -12.90
N ILE A 285 -8.16 2.42 -12.63
CA ILE A 285 -6.82 2.63 -13.20
C ILE A 285 -6.85 2.54 -14.72
N ALA A 286 -7.49 1.51 -15.29
CA ALA A 286 -7.63 1.38 -16.73
C ALA A 286 -8.46 2.52 -17.34
N VAL A 287 -9.51 3.00 -16.64
CA VAL A 287 -10.27 4.19 -17.05
C VAL A 287 -9.39 5.44 -17.07
N ALA A 288 -8.66 5.72 -15.98
CA ALA A 288 -7.77 6.87 -15.90
C ALA A 288 -6.68 6.85 -16.99
N ALA A 289 -6.07 5.68 -17.23
CA ALA A 289 -5.09 5.52 -18.29
C ALA A 289 -5.69 5.79 -19.69
N ARG A 290 -6.92 5.32 -19.97
CA ARG A 290 -7.62 5.63 -21.23
C ARG A 290 -7.96 7.11 -21.36
N GLU A 291 -8.34 7.79 -20.28
CA GLU A 291 -8.62 9.23 -20.28
C GLU A 291 -7.38 10.08 -20.62
N ILE A 292 -6.18 9.65 -20.18
CA ILE A 292 -4.90 10.27 -20.58
C ILE A 292 -4.60 9.98 -22.05
N GLY A 293 -4.93 8.78 -22.51
CA GLY A 293 -4.79 8.32 -23.89
C GLY A 293 -3.43 7.71 -24.21
N ALA A 294 -3.46 6.65 -25.02
CA ALA A 294 -2.29 5.87 -25.43
C ALA A 294 -1.13 6.73 -25.98
N PRO A 295 -1.35 7.73 -26.88
CA PRO A 295 -0.25 8.55 -27.38
C PRO A 295 0.50 9.32 -26.29
N THR A 296 -0.21 9.81 -25.28
CA THR A 296 0.36 10.57 -24.16
C THR A 296 1.10 9.63 -23.19
N LEU A 297 0.53 8.46 -22.91
CA LEU A 297 1.21 7.41 -22.14
C LEU A 297 2.50 6.92 -22.82
N MET A 298 2.50 6.76 -24.15
CA MET A 298 3.72 6.40 -24.89
C MET A 298 4.79 7.49 -24.84
N ARG A 299 4.40 8.78 -24.68
CA ARG A 299 5.35 9.87 -24.41
C ARG A 299 5.87 9.81 -22.98
N LEU A 300 4.99 9.53 -22.00
CA LEU A 300 5.40 9.29 -20.61
C LEU A 300 6.48 8.21 -20.56
N PHE A 301 6.24 7.05 -21.18
CA PHE A 301 7.18 5.93 -21.18
C PHE A 301 8.56 6.24 -21.79
N LYS A 302 8.68 7.37 -22.49
CA LYS A 302 9.93 7.91 -23.05
C LYS A 302 10.49 9.09 -22.23
N GLY A 303 10.04 9.25 -20.99
CA GLY A 303 10.44 10.32 -20.08
C GLY A 303 9.82 11.67 -20.38
N ARG A 304 8.66 11.73 -21.04
CA ARG A 304 7.99 12.99 -21.38
C ARG A 304 6.61 13.04 -20.75
N LEU A 305 6.50 13.77 -19.65
CA LEU A 305 5.24 14.01 -18.96
C LEU A 305 4.71 15.40 -19.32
N GLU A 306 3.44 15.44 -19.74
CA GLU A 306 2.73 16.67 -20.09
C GLU A 306 1.85 17.07 -18.91
N SER A 307 2.46 17.82 -17.98
CA SER A 307 1.77 18.41 -16.83
C SER A 307 2.42 19.75 -16.50
N ASP A 308 1.60 20.71 -16.09
CA ASP A 308 2.04 22.02 -15.59
C ASP A 308 2.19 22.03 -14.06
N ASP A 309 1.78 20.96 -13.38
CA ASP A 309 1.89 20.82 -11.95
C ASP A 309 3.35 20.55 -11.55
N PRO A 310 3.94 21.39 -10.68
CA PRO A 310 5.36 21.30 -10.32
C PRO A 310 5.74 20.02 -9.58
N ASP A 311 4.78 19.27 -9.04
CA ASP A 311 5.00 18.01 -8.33
C ASP A 311 5.06 16.79 -9.28
N PHE A 312 4.62 16.95 -10.53
CA PHE A 312 4.79 15.96 -11.60
C PHE A 312 6.21 15.99 -12.18
N SER A 313 7.19 15.77 -11.31
CA SER A 313 8.60 15.70 -11.66
C SER A 313 9.04 14.25 -11.88
N LEU A 314 9.57 13.98 -13.07
CA LEU A 314 10.12 12.67 -13.45
C LEU A 314 11.54 12.42 -12.89
N ARG A 315 11.96 13.08 -11.82
CA ARG A 315 13.29 12.84 -11.23
C ARG A 315 13.24 11.63 -10.30
N SER A 316 14.40 11.00 -10.04
CA SER A 316 14.50 9.86 -9.10
C SER A 316 14.01 10.19 -7.68
N GLN A 317 14.03 11.46 -7.30
CA GLN A 317 13.49 11.99 -6.04
C GLN A 317 12.22 12.84 -6.25
N GLY A 318 11.52 12.68 -7.38
CA GLY A 318 10.27 13.36 -7.65
C GLY A 318 9.11 12.79 -6.86
N THR A 319 8.03 13.57 -6.70
CA THR A 319 6.80 13.09 -6.08
C THR A 319 6.13 12.04 -6.97
N PHE A 320 6.12 12.26 -8.28
CA PHE A 320 5.61 11.30 -9.24
C PHE A 320 6.51 10.06 -9.38
N GLN A 321 6.02 8.92 -8.92
CA GLN A 321 6.73 7.63 -8.96
C GLN A 321 6.73 7.03 -10.37
N TYR A 322 7.55 7.59 -11.27
CA TYR A 322 7.57 7.25 -12.70
C TYR A 322 7.55 5.75 -13.00
N ALA A 323 8.48 4.98 -12.43
CA ALA A 323 8.60 3.55 -12.67
C ALA A 323 7.35 2.78 -12.22
N ASN A 324 6.81 3.12 -11.05
CA ASN A 324 5.63 2.49 -10.48
C ASN A 324 4.39 2.79 -11.33
N VAL A 325 4.19 4.04 -11.74
CA VAL A 325 3.08 4.43 -12.61
C VAL A 325 3.19 3.74 -13.98
N CYS A 326 4.40 3.64 -14.55
CA CYS A 326 4.60 2.87 -15.79
C CYS A 326 4.19 1.41 -15.62
N ARG A 327 4.67 0.75 -14.56
CA ARG A 327 4.32 -0.64 -14.25
C ARG A 327 2.81 -0.82 -14.07
N LEU A 328 2.15 0.08 -13.35
CA LEU A 328 0.71 0.06 -13.11
C LEU A 328 -0.10 0.21 -14.41
N VAL A 329 0.27 1.15 -15.28
CA VAL A 329 -0.43 1.30 -16.58
C VAL A 329 -0.22 0.06 -17.45
N LEU A 330 1.00 -0.49 -17.47
CA LEU A 330 1.35 -1.66 -18.26
C LEU A 330 0.69 -2.96 -17.75
N SER A 331 0.36 -3.07 -16.46
CA SER A 331 -0.42 -4.21 -15.95
C SER A 331 -1.87 -4.23 -16.47
N HIS A 332 -2.35 -3.10 -17.02
CA HIS A 332 -3.65 -2.96 -17.68
C HIS A 332 -3.51 -2.77 -19.20
N ALA A 333 -2.38 -3.16 -19.81
CA ALA A 333 -2.09 -2.80 -21.19
C ALA A 333 -3.18 -3.20 -22.19
N ALA A 334 -3.75 -4.41 -22.08
CA ALA A 334 -4.81 -4.89 -22.96
C ALA A 334 -6.12 -4.08 -22.89
N GLU A 335 -6.32 -3.29 -21.83
CA GLU A 335 -7.50 -2.44 -21.65
C GLU A 335 -7.26 -0.99 -22.10
N VAL A 336 -6.00 -0.61 -22.33
CA VAL A 336 -5.56 0.78 -22.56
C VAL A 336 -5.02 0.97 -23.97
N PHE A 337 -4.30 -0.02 -24.49
CA PHE A 337 -3.63 0.03 -25.79
C PHE A 337 -4.27 -0.92 -26.79
N SER A 338 -4.03 -0.64 -28.06
CA SER A 338 -4.42 -1.47 -29.19
C SER A 338 -3.41 -2.60 -29.41
N PRO A 339 -3.83 -3.77 -29.95
CA PRO A 339 -2.91 -4.86 -30.28
C PRO A 339 -1.73 -4.45 -31.18
N GLU A 340 -1.96 -3.48 -32.07
CA GLU A 340 -0.96 -2.93 -33.00
C GLU A 340 0.22 -2.26 -32.27
N GLU A 341 0.02 -1.81 -31.03
CA GLU A 341 1.04 -1.14 -30.22
C GLU A 341 1.98 -2.12 -29.48
N SER A 342 1.71 -3.44 -29.53
CA SER A 342 2.53 -4.48 -28.86
C SER A 342 4.03 -4.34 -29.17
N ASN A 343 4.40 -4.19 -30.44
CA ASN A 343 5.80 -4.05 -30.85
C ASN A 343 6.42 -2.73 -30.37
N ALA A 344 5.63 -1.65 -30.36
CA ALA A 344 6.11 -0.34 -29.90
C ALA A 344 6.36 -0.34 -28.39
N ILE A 345 5.52 -1.03 -27.61
CA ILE A 345 5.70 -1.23 -26.18
C ILE A 345 6.91 -2.13 -25.90
N LEU A 346 7.07 -3.23 -26.64
CA LEU A 346 8.23 -4.10 -26.47
C LEU A 346 9.55 -3.36 -26.74
N ALA A 347 9.60 -2.50 -27.76
CA ALA A 347 10.77 -1.70 -28.10
C ALA A 347 11.15 -0.68 -27.01
N LEU A 348 10.25 -0.34 -26.08
CA LEU A 348 10.58 0.51 -24.95
C LEU A 348 11.55 -0.17 -23.98
N GLU A 349 11.55 -1.50 -23.89
CA GLU A 349 12.52 -2.23 -23.06
C GLU A 349 13.95 -1.89 -23.49
N ASP A 350 14.25 -2.04 -24.78
CA ASP A 350 15.57 -1.75 -25.35
C ASP A 350 15.91 -0.26 -25.31
N PHE A 351 14.91 0.60 -25.50
CA PHE A 351 15.06 2.04 -25.28
C PHE A 351 15.57 2.31 -23.86
N HIS A 352 14.93 1.75 -22.83
CA HIS A 352 15.32 1.94 -21.43
C HIS A 352 16.67 1.32 -21.08
N ARG A 353 17.05 0.20 -21.70
CA ARG A 353 18.39 -0.41 -21.53
C ARG A 353 19.51 0.46 -22.08
N THR A 354 19.25 1.13 -23.21
CA THR A 354 20.22 1.98 -23.90
C THR A 354 20.11 3.46 -23.53
N TRP A 355 19.13 3.81 -22.68
CA TRP A 355 18.86 5.20 -22.37
C TRP A 355 19.99 5.81 -21.54
N GLY A 356 20.59 6.88 -22.06
CA GLY A 356 21.64 7.62 -21.35
C GLY A 356 21.17 8.33 -20.08
N ASN A 357 19.86 8.44 -19.85
CA ASN A 357 19.32 9.04 -18.63
C ASN A 357 19.16 7.98 -17.52
N ARG A 358 20.20 7.83 -16.70
CA ARG A 358 20.21 6.84 -15.61
C ARG A 358 19.16 7.09 -14.53
N GLU A 359 18.67 8.33 -14.36
CA GLU A 359 17.64 8.62 -13.36
C GLU A 359 16.26 8.06 -13.75
N LEU A 360 16.04 7.89 -15.05
CA LEU A 360 14.76 7.47 -15.61
C LEU A 360 14.79 6.12 -16.32
N ALA A 361 15.97 5.51 -16.45
CA ALA A 361 16.11 4.18 -17.01
C ALA A 361 15.29 3.16 -16.20
N PHE A 362 14.26 2.61 -16.83
CA PHE A 362 13.32 1.65 -16.26
C PHE A 362 13.38 0.34 -17.04
N VAL A 363 14.43 -0.45 -16.77
CA VAL A 363 14.62 -1.78 -17.36
C VAL A 363 13.84 -2.80 -16.52
N HIS A 364 12.69 -3.22 -17.01
CA HIS A 364 11.75 -4.05 -16.25
C HIS A 364 10.99 -5.01 -17.18
N PRO A 365 10.66 -6.26 -16.76
CA PRO A 365 9.96 -7.23 -17.62
C PRO A 365 8.54 -6.82 -18.00
N CYS A 366 7.94 -5.84 -17.31
CA CYS A 366 6.59 -5.36 -17.59
C CYS A 366 6.38 -4.90 -19.05
N TRP A 367 7.44 -4.46 -19.74
CA TRP A 367 7.38 -4.13 -21.17
C TRP A 367 7.05 -5.36 -22.02
N ALA A 368 7.76 -6.47 -21.79
CA ALA A 368 7.52 -7.73 -22.49
C ALA A 368 6.19 -8.38 -22.07
N ILE A 369 5.82 -8.26 -20.79
CA ILE A 369 4.53 -8.78 -20.27
C ILE A 369 3.36 -8.03 -20.92
N ALA A 370 3.38 -6.69 -20.92
CA ALA A 370 2.36 -5.88 -21.57
C ALA A 370 2.26 -6.14 -23.08
N ALA A 371 3.41 -6.26 -23.77
CA ALA A 371 3.44 -6.61 -25.18
C ALA A 371 2.83 -8.00 -25.45
N SER A 372 3.06 -8.97 -24.55
CA SER A 372 2.48 -10.31 -24.63
C SER A 372 0.96 -10.31 -24.39
N ASP A 373 0.48 -9.47 -23.47
CA ASP A 373 -0.95 -9.25 -23.23
C ASP A 373 -1.66 -8.64 -24.44
N LEU A 374 -1.00 -7.75 -25.18
CA LEU A 374 -1.53 -7.13 -26.40
C LEU A 374 -1.46 -8.03 -27.64
N ALA A 375 -0.52 -8.98 -27.67
CA ALA A 375 -0.37 -9.94 -28.76
C ALA A 375 -0.37 -11.40 -28.25
N PRO A 376 -1.50 -11.93 -27.74
CA PRO A 376 -1.55 -13.26 -27.13
C PRO A 376 -1.04 -14.39 -28.02
N ALA A 377 -1.26 -14.29 -29.35
CA ALA A 377 -0.76 -15.26 -30.32
C ALA A 377 0.79 -15.34 -30.38
N ARG A 378 1.49 -14.28 -29.96
CA ARG A 378 2.95 -14.18 -29.87
C ARG A 378 3.47 -14.18 -28.43
N ALA A 379 2.60 -14.32 -27.43
CA ALA A 379 2.98 -14.21 -26.03
C ALA A 379 4.10 -15.19 -25.65
N ARG A 380 4.02 -16.44 -26.12
CA ARG A 380 5.06 -17.46 -25.91
C ARG A 380 6.43 -17.02 -26.44
N GLU A 381 6.49 -16.50 -27.66
CA GLU A 381 7.72 -16.01 -28.30
C GLU A 381 8.32 -14.85 -27.50
N ILE A 382 7.49 -13.84 -27.19
CA ILE A 382 7.91 -12.62 -26.49
C ILE A 382 8.46 -12.94 -25.10
N LEU A 383 7.77 -13.78 -24.34
CA LEU A 383 8.12 -14.10 -22.96
C LEU A 383 9.31 -15.07 -22.85
N LEU A 384 9.49 -16.01 -23.79
CA LEU A 384 10.73 -16.80 -23.86
C LEU A 384 11.94 -15.91 -24.14
N ALA A 385 11.81 -14.97 -25.08
CA ALA A 385 12.88 -14.02 -25.34
C ALA A 385 13.16 -13.12 -24.11
N ALA A 386 12.14 -12.80 -23.30
CA ALA A 386 12.32 -12.05 -22.06
C ALA A 386 13.12 -12.83 -21.01
N PHE A 387 12.92 -14.15 -20.85
CA PHE A 387 13.75 -14.97 -19.95
C PHE A 387 15.24 -14.84 -20.28
N GLU A 388 15.60 -14.86 -21.57
CA GLU A 388 16.99 -14.70 -22.02
C GLU A 388 17.55 -13.30 -21.72
N ARG A 389 16.74 -12.25 -21.87
CA ARG A 389 17.16 -10.87 -21.59
C ARG A 389 17.24 -10.53 -20.09
N PHE A 390 16.48 -11.23 -19.25
CA PHE A 390 16.45 -11.07 -17.80
C PHE A 390 17.12 -12.25 -17.07
N ASN A 391 18.30 -12.66 -17.51
CA ASN A 391 19.05 -13.81 -16.96
C ASN A 391 20.14 -13.44 -15.95
N GLY A 392 20.26 -12.15 -15.60
CA GLY A 392 21.25 -11.65 -14.65
C GLY A 392 21.03 -12.16 -13.23
N ARG A 393 22.10 -12.22 -12.44
CA ARG A 393 22.05 -12.71 -11.05
C ARG A 393 21.02 -11.97 -10.19
N THR A 394 20.90 -10.66 -10.37
CA THR A 394 20.00 -9.78 -9.60
C THR A 394 18.58 -9.68 -10.18
N GLU A 395 18.28 -10.39 -11.27
CA GLU A 395 17.00 -10.29 -12.00
C GLU A 395 16.04 -11.44 -11.67
N GLN A 396 16.24 -12.13 -10.54
CA GLN A 396 15.41 -13.27 -10.15
C GLN A 396 13.93 -12.85 -10.09
N GLU A 397 13.65 -11.70 -9.49
CA GLU A 397 12.30 -11.16 -9.35
C GLU A 397 11.66 -10.87 -10.72
N SER A 398 12.44 -10.36 -11.67
CA SER A 398 11.96 -10.18 -13.04
C SER A 398 11.60 -11.51 -13.71
N ARG A 399 12.41 -12.57 -13.52
CA ARG A 399 12.09 -13.90 -14.03
C ARG A 399 10.86 -14.51 -13.38
N ARG A 400 10.59 -14.22 -12.10
CA ARG A 400 9.34 -14.59 -11.44
C ARG A 400 8.15 -14.01 -12.18
N GLU A 401 8.14 -12.69 -12.42
CA GLU A 401 7.05 -12.02 -13.12
C GLU A 401 6.87 -12.56 -14.55
N ILE A 402 7.97 -12.82 -15.27
CA ILE A 402 7.93 -13.44 -16.61
C ILE A 402 7.32 -14.84 -16.54
N ALA A 403 7.69 -15.67 -15.55
CA ALA A 403 7.13 -17.01 -15.38
C ALA A 403 5.62 -16.98 -15.09
N GLN A 404 5.17 -16.03 -14.28
CA GLN A 404 3.75 -15.82 -13.99
C GLN A 404 2.97 -15.42 -15.26
N ALA A 405 3.49 -14.46 -16.02
CA ALA A 405 2.91 -14.06 -17.30
C ALA A 405 2.92 -15.20 -18.33
N PHE A 406 4.00 -15.99 -18.36
CA PHE A 406 4.12 -17.14 -19.26
C PHE A 406 3.05 -18.18 -18.97
N TRP A 407 2.85 -18.51 -17.68
CA TRP A 407 1.77 -19.40 -17.25
C TRP A 407 0.39 -18.85 -17.62
N LYS A 408 0.13 -17.55 -17.37
CA LYS A 408 -1.14 -16.88 -17.73
C LYS A 408 -1.53 -17.14 -19.18
N HIS A 409 -0.58 -17.00 -20.12
CA HIS A 409 -0.83 -17.12 -21.55
C HIS A 409 -0.82 -18.55 -22.10
N THR A 410 0.01 -19.43 -21.54
CA THR A 410 0.24 -20.75 -22.12
C THR A 410 -0.43 -21.88 -21.35
N GLN A 411 -0.75 -21.66 -20.07
CA GLN A 411 -1.35 -22.66 -19.18
C GLN A 411 -0.58 -23.99 -19.28
N MET A 412 -1.30 -25.11 -19.43
CA MET A 412 -0.69 -26.44 -19.51
C MET A 412 0.27 -26.62 -20.70
N ASP A 413 0.12 -25.89 -21.80
CA ASP A 413 1.01 -25.97 -22.96
C ASP A 413 2.41 -25.37 -22.67
N GLY A 414 2.53 -24.61 -21.58
CA GLY A 414 3.78 -24.04 -21.10
C GLY A 414 4.28 -24.61 -19.77
N VAL A 415 3.62 -25.63 -19.21
CA VAL A 415 3.92 -26.14 -17.87
C VAL A 415 5.38 -26.52 -17.69
N ASP A 416 5.98 -27.17 -18.69
CA ASP A 416 7.37 -27.63 -18.60
C ASP A 416 8.37 -26.48 -18.58
N VAL A 417 8.09 -25.37 -19.28
CA VAL A 417 8.95 -24.17 -19.26
C VAL A 417 8.95 -23.57 -17.85
N VAL A 418 7.77 -23.33 -17.28
CA VAL A 418 7.62 -22.72 -15.95
C VAL A 418 8.19 -23.62 -14.87
N LYS A 419 7.92 -24.93 -14.95
CA LYS A 419 8.44 -25.93 -14.02
C LYS A 419 9.96 -26.01 -14.08
N ASN A 420 10.54 -26.06 -15.28
CA ASN A 420 12.00 -26.09 -15.44
C ASN A 420 12.66 -24.83 -14.91
N TRP A 421 12.09 -23.65 -15.19
CA TRP A 421 12.54 -22.40 -14.58
C TRP A 421 12.50 -22.49 -13.05
N PHE A 422 11.37 -22.87 -12.46
CA PHE A 422 11.18 -22.96 -11.01
C PHE A 422 12.27 -23.81 -10.32
N TYR A 423 12.57 -24.99 -10.88
CA TYR A 423 13.61 -25.88 -10.36
C TYR A 423 15.04 -25.38 -10.63
N SER A 424 15.27 -24.66 -11.73
CA SER A 424 16.59 -24.08 -12.04
C SER A 424 16.91 -22.79 -11.26
N GLU A 425 15.89 -22.05 -10.82
CA GLU A 425 16.06 -20.73 -10.20
C GLU A 425 16.58 -20.83 -8.77
N VAL A 426 17.89 -20.73 -8.55
CA VAL A 426 18.47 -20.81 -7.20
C VAL A 426 18.20 -19.52 -6.42
N PRO A 427 17.46 -19.55 -5.29
CA PRO A 427 17.20 -18.33 -4.51
C PRO A 427 18.50 -17.68 -4.02
N ASP A 428 18.76 -16.42 -4.37
CA ASP A 428 19.90 -15.70 -3.81
C ASP A 428 19.60 -15.30 -2.36
N LYS A 429 20.24 -16.00 -1.41
CA LYS A 429 20.06 -15.80 0.03
C LYS A 429 20.49 -14.41 0.52
N ARG A 430 21.25 -13.67 -0.29
CA ARG A 430 21.66 -12.28 0.01
C ARG A 430 20.77 -11.24 -0.63
N SER A 431 19.79 -11.65 -1.43
CA SER A 431 18.83 -10.75 -2.07
C SER A 431 17.55 -10.68 -1.26
N TYR A 432 17.01 -9.48 -1.10
CA TYR A 432 15.60 -9.30 -0.75
C TYR A 432 14.77 -9.84 -1.92
N GLY A 433 13.76 -10.67 -1.66
CA GLY A 433 12.89 -11.24 -2.71
C GLY A 433 13.49 -12.48 -3.37
N THR A 434 13.33 -13.64 -2.73
CA THR A 434 13.65 -14.94 -3.30
C THR A 434 12.58 -15.31 -4.33
N ALA A 435 12.83 -15.01 -5.61
CA ALA A 435 11.89 -15.18 -6.72
C ALA A 435 11.11 -16.51 -6.71
N ARG A 436 11.81 -17.63 -6.49
CA ARG A 436 11.18 -18.96 -6.36
C ARG A 436 10.19 -19.04 -5.20
N HIS A 437 10.52 -18.46 -4.05
CA HIS A 437 9.64 -18.44 -2.86
C HIS A 437 8.41 -17.58 -3.11
N GLY A 438 8.60 -16.38 -3.67
CA GLY A 438 7.48 -15.52 -4.07
C GLY A 438 6.61 -16.17 -5.14
N PHE A 439 7.20 -16.91 -6.08
CA PHE A 439 6.45 -17.70 -7.06
C PHE A 439 5.64 -18.81 -6.37
N ALA A 440 6.25 -19.53 -5.43
CA ALA A 440 5.56 -20.55 -4.65
C ALA A 440 4.35 -19.97 -3.91
N GLN A 441 4.49 -18.81 -3.25
CA GLN A 441 3.37 -18.09 -2.62
C GLN A 441 2.26 -17.71 -3.60
N TRP A 442 2.64 -17.24 -4.80
CA TRP A 442 1.68 -16.88 -5.84
C TRP A 442 0.83 -18.07 -6.30
N LEU A 443 1.37 -19.30 -6.27
CA LEU A 443 0.62 -20.53 -6.57
C LEU A 443 -0.49 -20.85 -5.56
N ALA A 444 -0.60 -20.10 -4.45
CA ALA A 444 -1.67 -20.27 -3.48
C ALA A 444 -3.06 -19.92 -4.04
N ASP A 445 -3.13 -19.15 -5.14
CA ASP A 445 -4.38 -18.88 -5.83
C ASP A 445 -4.97 -20.20 -6.41
N PRO A 446 -6.24 -20.53 -6.12
CA PRO A 446 -6.87 -21.75 -6.63
C PRO A 446 -6.88 -21.89 -8.16
N THR A 447 -6.83 -20.77 -8.90
CA THR A 447 -6.73 -20.79 -10.37
C THR A 447 -5.41 -21.37 -10.87
N HIS A 448 -4.39 -21.46 -10.01
CA HIS A 448 -3.04 -21.96 -10.34
C HIS A 448 -2.82 -23.40 -9.87
N LYS A 449 -3.86 -24.05 -9.33
CA LYS A 449 -3.80 -25.40 -8.75
C LYS A 449 -3.15 -26.44 -9.66
N ARG A 450 -3.37 -26.37 -10.97
CA ARG A 450 -2.77 -27.32 -11.94
C ARG A 450 -1.25 -27.18 -12.04
N LEU A 451 -0.74 -25.95 -12.02
CA LEU A 451 0.71 -25.70 -12.02
C LEU A 451 1.32 -26.12 -10.68
N LEU A 452 0.66 -25.77 -9.57
CA LEU A 452 1.07 -26.20 -8.22
C LEU A 452 1.18 -27.72 -8.13
N GLN A 453 0.17 -28.44 -8.64
CA GLN A 453 0.18 -29.90 -8.75
C GLN A 453 1.34 -30.40 -9.60
N ALA A 454 1.57 -29.81 -10.78
CA ALA A 454 2.66 -30.22 -11.67
C ALA A 454 4.05 -30.05 -11.03
N ILE A 455 4.24 -29.00 -10.21
CA ILE A 455 5.46 -28.79 -9.43
C ILE A 455 5.55 -29.85 -8.31
N ILE A 456 4.50 -30.03 -7.51
CA ILE A 456 4.54 -30.97 -6.37
C ILE A 456 4.73 -32.43 -6.81
N LEU A 457 4.21 -32.81 -7.98
CA LEU A 457 4.38 -34.17 -8.51
C LEU A 457 5.71 -34.38 -9.25
N ASP A 458 6.51 -33.34 -9.48
CA ASP A 458 7.83 -33.47 -10.12
C ASP A 458 8.84 -34.14 -9.17
N PRO A 459 9.65 -35.11 -9.65
CA PRO A 459 10.67 -35.77 -8.83
C PRO A 459 11.68 -34.78 -8.20
N ARG A 460 11.98 -33.67 -8.87
CA ARG A 460 12.93 -32.64 -8.39
C ARG A 460 12.43 -31.90 -7.15
N LEU A 461 11.19 -32.10 -6.70
CA LEU A 461 10.68 -31.55 -5.42
C LEU A 461 11.64 -31.85 -4.26
N GLU A 462 12.31 -33.00 -4.29
CA GLU A 462 13.27 -33.43 -3.26
C GLU A 462 14.54 -32.58 -3.22
N GLU A 463 14.87 -31.90 -4.31
CA GLU A 463 16.07 -31.05 -4.47
C GLU A 463 15.88 -29.62 -3.92
N LEU A 464 14.65 -29.22 -3.61
CA LEU A 464 14.34 -27.85 -3.18
C LEU A 464 14.83 -27.55 -1.75
N ASP A 465 15.20 -26.31 -1.47
CA ASP A 465 15.49 -25.89 -0.11
C ASP A 465 14.24 -25.95 0.79
N SER A 466 14.45 -26.01 2.10
CA SER A 466 13.35 -26.10 3.06
C SER A 466 12.41 -24.89 3.04
N PHE A 467 12.91 -23.68 2.76
CA PHE A 467 12.03 -22.51 2.65
C PHE A 467 11.09 -22.62 1.46
N THR A 468 11.58 -23.07 0.30
CA THR A 468 10.71 -23.32 -0.86
C THR A 468 9.61 -24.33 -0.52
N ILE A 469 9.94 -25.43 0.18
CA ILE A 469 8.94 -26.42 0.60
C ILE A 469 7.90 -25.80 1.55
N LEU A 470 8.32 -24.95 2.49
CA LEU A 470 7.39 -24.23 3.38
C LEU A 470 6.41 -23.36 2.60
N TYR A 471 6.88 -22.63 1.60
CA TYR A 471 6.01 -21.82 0.76
C TYR A 471 5.06 -22.66 -0.09
N LEU A 472 5.51 -23.81 -0.64
CA LEU A 472 4.65 -24.74 -1.35
C LEU A 472 3.60 -25.38 -0.42
N LEU A 473 3.95 -25.70 0.82
CA LEU A 473 3.01 -26.18 1.84
C LEU A 473 1.93 -25.14 2.15
N SER A 474 2.35 -23.92 2.47
CA SER A 474 1.44 -22.81 2.75
C SER A 474 0.48 -22.58 1.58
N SER A 475 1.02 -22.59 0.36
CA SER A 475 0.25 -22.37 -0.87
C SER A 475 -0.70 -23.53 -1.17
N THR A 476 -0.28 -24.77 -0.90
CA THR A 476 -1.14 -25.95 -1.01
C THR A 476 -2.30 -25.88 -0.02
N ASN A 477 -2.02 -25.57 1.24
CA ASN A 477 -3.05 -25.42 2.27
C ASN A 477 -4.08 -24.35 1.89
N LYS A 478 -3.60 -23.19 1.42
CA LYS A 478 -4.46 -22.07 0.99
C LYS A 478 -5.26 -22.41 -0.27
N SER A 479 -4.63 -23.00 -1.30
CA SER A 479 -5.28 -23.40 -2.55
C SER A 479 -6.38 -24.44 -2.34
N LEU A 480 -6.22 -25.32 -1.33
CA LEU A 480 -7.21 -26.35 -0.98
C LEU A 480 -8.24 -25.89 0.05
N GLY A 481 -8.06 -24.72 0.68
CA GLY A 481 -8.90 -24.25 1.78
C GLY A 481 -8.86 -25.14 3.03
N ARG A 482 -7.85 -26.01 3.17
CA ARG A 482 -7.67 -26.92 4.32
C ARG A 482 -6.19 -27.24 4.54
N ALA A 483 -5.82 -27.53 5.79
CA ALA A 483 -4.48 -27.96 6.12
C ALA A 483 -4.21 -29.40 5.61
N VAL A 484 -3.16 -29.57 4.80
CA VAL A 484 -2.54 -30.85 4.43
C VAL A 484 -1.52 -31.28 5.48
N VAL A 485 -0.81 -30.29 6.03
CA VAL A 485 0.14 -30.39 7.14
C VAL A 485 -0.32 -29.39 8.19
N SER A 486 -0.36 -29.78 9.47
CA SER A 486 -0.87 -28.90 10.53
C SER A 486 0.02 -27.68 10.73
N ASN A 487 -0.51 -26.61 11.33
CA ASN A 487 0.28 -25.40 11.61
C ASN A 487 1.43 -25.70 12.58
N GLU A 488 1.25 -26.64 13.51
CA GLU A 488 2.29 -27.14 14.40
C GLU A 488 3.39 -27.84 13.60
N GLU A 489 3.04 -28.73 12.68
CA GLU A 489 4.02 -29.41 11.81
C GLU A 489 4.78 -28.42 10.91
N VAL A 490 4.09 -27.38 10.39
CA VAL A 490 4.71 -26.29 9.63
C VAL A 490 5.64 -25.46 10.53
N HIS A 491 5.23 -25.16 11.76
CA HIS A 491 6.02 -24.40 12.73
C HIS A 491 7.27 -25.19 13.14
N GLU A 492 7.13 -26.48 13.41
CA GLU A 492 8.25 -27.39 13.66
C GLU A 492 9.21 -27.36 12.46
N PHE A 493 8.74 -27.59 11.24
CA PHE A 493 9.58 -27.56 10.04
C PHE A 493 10.26 -26.18 9.81
N ASN A 494 9.57 -25.08 10.13
CA ASN A 494 10.09 -23.71 9.99
C ASN A 494 11.15 -23.36 11.04
N SER A 495 10.94 -23.75 12.31
CA SER A 495 11.87 -23.50 13.41
C SER A 495 13.27 -24.09 13.15
N TYR A 496 13.35 -25.09 12.26
CA TYR A 496 14.60 -25.72 11.84
C TYR A 496 15.16 -25.12 10.55
N ALA A 497 14.31 -24.70 9.60
CA ALA A 497 14.75 -24.05 8.36
C ALA A 497 15.50 -22.72 8.62
N SER A 498 15.07 -21.95 9.62
CA SER A 498 15.70 -20.68 10.01
C SER A 498 17.13 -20.80 10.55
N ASN A 499 17.55 -22.00 10.98
CA ASN A 499 18.90 -22.25 11.52
C ASN A 499 19.87 -22.85 10.48
N LEU A 500 19.42 -23.14 9.27
CA LEU A 500 20.14 -23.90 8.23
C LEU A 500 20.48 -23.05 7.00
N ILE A 501 20.83 -21.78 7.22
CA ILE A 501 20.87 -20.76 6.15
C ILE A 501 22.01 -20.99 5.15
N ASP A 502 23.06 -21.78 5.43
CA ASP A 502 24.11 -22.17 4.46
C ASP A 502 24.70 -23.58 4.73
N GLU A 503 25.53 -24.10 3.81
CA GLU A 503 26.21 -25.40 4.02
C GLU A 503 27.17 -25.35 5.21
N ASP A 504 27.81 -24.20 5.43
CA ASP A 504 28.62 -23.91 6.62
C ASP A 504 27.74 -23.90 7.88
N GLY A 505 26.52 -23.37 7.80
CA GLY A 505 25.51 -23.33 8.84
C GLY A 505 24.80 -24.67 9.06
N LEU A 506 24.73 -25.55 8.06
CA LEU A 506 24.27 -26.93 8.25
C LEU A 506 25.33 -27.73 9.01
N ALA A 507 26.61 -27.60 8.65
CA ALA A 507 27.70 -28.21 9.41
C ALA A 507 27.80 -27.64 10.84
N GLU A 508 27.67 -26.31 10.98
CA GLU A 508 27.70 -25.63 12.28
C GLU A 508 26.45 -25.90 13.12
N ALA A 509 25.25 -25.94 12.53
CA ALA A 509 24.02 -26.34 13.22
C ALA A 509 24.03 -27.83 13.60
N GLN A 510 24.59 -28.70 12.76
CA GLN A 510 24.82 -30.10 13.13
C GLN A 510 25.82 -30.21 14.30
N ARG A 511 26.81 -29.31 14.38
CA ARG A 511 27.78 -29.24 15.48
C ARG A 511 27.16 -28.70 16.78
N LEU A 512 26.36 -27.63 16.69
CA LEU A 512 25.80 -26.91 17.84
C LEU A 512 24.49 -27.52 18.36
N ALA A 513 23.70 -28.14 17.48
CA ALA A 513 22.37 -28.67 17.79
C ALA A 513 22.01 -29.90 16.90
N PRO A 514 22.71 -31.05 17.08
CA PRO A 514 22.58 -32.22 16.21
C PRO A 514 21.18 -32.84 16.20
N ASP A 515 20.47 -32.82 17.33
CA ASP A 515 19.16 -33.47 17.46
C ASP A 515 18.04 -32.73 16.70
N PRO A 516 17.92 -31.40 16.76
CA PRO A 516 17.03 -30.62 15.89
C PRO A 516 17.24 -30.86 14.39
N VAL A 517 18.49 -30.86 13.91
CA VAL A 517 18.79 -31.07 12.48
C VAL A 517 18.42 -32.50 12.04
N LYS A 518 18.72 -33.50 12.88
CA LYS A 518 18.31 -34.89 12.62
C LYS A 518 16.79 -35.04 12.54
N ARG A 519 16.04 -34.39 13.43
CA ARG A 519 14.56 -34.40 13.38
C ARG A 519 14.02 -33.76 12.10
N HIS A 520 14.59 -32.61 11.69
CA HIS A 520 14.22 -31.95 10.43
C HIS A 520 14.43 -32.86 9.22
N LEU A 521 15.61 -33.47 9.11
CA LEU A 521 15.93 -34.41 8.02
C LEU A 521 15.04 -35.65 8.05
N ALA A 522 14.68 -36.15 9.23
CA ALA A 522 13.78 -37.30 9.37
C ALA A 522 12.32 -36.98 9.02
N ASN A 523 11.87 -35.74 9.24
CA ASN A 523 10.49 -35.32 8.98
C ASN A 523 10.25 -34.89 7.53
N ARG A 524 11.30 -34.40 6.84
CA ARG A 524 11.19 -33.91 5.45
C ARG A 524 10.56 -34.92 4.48
N PRO A 525 10.96 -36.21 4.42
CA PRO A 525 10.32 -37.19 3.53
C PRO A 525 8.82 -37.33 3.79
N LYS A 526 8.39 -37.33 5.06
CA LYS A 526 6.97 -37.45 5.45
C LYS A 526 6.15 -36.24 4.97
N VAL A 527 6.72 -35.04 5.10
CA VAL A 527 6.10 -33.80 4.62
C VAL A 527 5.95 -33.81 3.10
N LEU A 528 6.99 -34.25 2.37
CA LEU A 528 6.94 -34.38 0.90
C LEU A 528 5.93 -35.44 0.44
N GLU A 529 5.82 -36.55 1.17
CA GLU A 529 4.82 -37.60 0.90
C GLU A 529 3.40 -37.07 1.09
N LYS A 530 3.13 -36.37 2.20
CA LYS A 530 1.83 -35.72 2.45
C LYS A 530 1.45 -34.73 1.33
N LEU A 531 2.40 -33.90 0.89
CA LEU A 531 2.19 -32.98 -0.23
C LEU A 531 1.80 -33.73 -1.51
N ARG A 532 2.54 -34.77 -1.87
CA ARG A 532 2.28 -35.56 -3.08
C ARG A 532 0.93 -36.30 -3.01
N ALA A 533 0.57 -36.84 -1.84
CA ALA A 533 -0.65 -37.63 -1.66
C ALA A 533 -1.90 -36.83 -2.05
N VAL A 534 -1.96 -35.56 -1.67
CA VAL A 534 -3.14 -34.70 -1.88
C VAL A 534 -3.42 -34.37 -3.36
N PHE A 535 -2.45 -34.58 -4.24
CA PHE A 535 -2.61 -34.38 -5.68
C PHE A 535 -2.62 -35.68 -6.49
N LYS A 536 -2.55 -36.85 -5.83
CA LYS A 536 -2.74 -38.16 -6.45
C LYS A 536 -4.18 -38.68 -6.34
N GLU A 537 -4.92 -38.15 -5.37
CA GLU A 537 -6.38 -38.31 -5.22
C GLU A 537 -7.14 -37.39 -6.19
#